data_AF-G9YIG1-F1
#
_entry.id   AF-G9YIG1-F1
#
_cell.length_a   1.000
_cell.length_b   1.000
_cell.length_c   1.000
_cell.angle_alpha   90.00
_cell.angle_beta   90.00
_cell.angle_gamma   90.00
#
_symmetry.space_group_name_H-M   'P 1'
#
loop_
_entity.id
_entity.type
_entity.pdbx_description
1 polymer ?
#
loop_
_entity_poly.entity_id
_entity_poly.type
_entity_poly.pdbx_seq_one_letter_code
_entity_poly.pdbx_strand_id
1 'polypeptide(L)' 'MENVPIKKHTANISNAVMLGYNTDVEKDGGVALGADSVASIDKGIAGFDPSTDTASADTSATWKATAAA' A
#
# COMPACT_ATOMS: atom_id res chain seq x y z
N MET A 1 -9.11 -30.47 -9.33
CA MET A 1 -8.73 -29.42 -8.37
C MET A 1 -8.23 -28.25 -9.19
N GLU A 2 -8.87 -27.10 -9.10
CA GLU A 2 -8.43 -25.90 -9.82
C GLU A 2 -7.17 -25.37 -9.13
N ASN A 3 -6.11 -25.18 -9.92
CA ASN A 3 -4.85 -24.65 -9.42
C ASN A 3 -4.99 -23.13 -9.34
N VAL A 4 -5.48 -22.61 -8.22
CA VAL A 4 -5.64 -21.16 -8.05
C VAL A 4 -4.24 -20.53 -8.06
N PRO A 5 -3.94 -19.60 -9.00
CA PRO A 5 -2.63 -18.95 -9.04
C PRO A 5 -2.37 -18.21 -7.74
N ILE A 6 -1.34 -18.62 -6.99
CA ILE A 6 -0.82 -17.81 -5.89
C ILE A 6 0.04 -16.70 -6.48
N LYS A 7 -0.37 -15.44 -6.28
CA LYS A 7 0.44 -14.27 -6.65
C LYS A 7 1.79 -14.37 -5.92
N LYS A 8 2.89 -14.22 -6.65
CA LYS A 8 4.21 -14.06 -6.04
C LYS A 8 4.34 -12.64 -5.50
N HIS A 9 4.86 -12.53 -4.28
CA HIS A 9 5.25 -11.25 -3.69
C HIS A 9 6.27 -10.52 -4.58
N THR A 10 6.14 -9.21 -4.71
CA THR A 10 6.94 -8.40 -5.64
C THR A 10 8.43 -8.36 -5.28
N ALA A 11 8.78 -8.22 -4.00
CA ALA A 11 10.16 -8.19 -3.51
C ALA A 11 10.23 -8.48 -2.00
N ASN A 12 11.37 -8.87 -1.43
CA ASN A 12 11.47 -8.95 0.03
C ASN A 12 11.50 -7.54 0.64
N ILE A 13 10.37 -7.08 1.17
CA ILE A 13 10.21 -5.74 1.75
C ILE A 13 10.43 -5.75 3.27
N SER A 14 11.10 -4.72 3.79
CA SER A 14 11.39 -4.61 5.22
C SER A 14 10.14 -4.18 6.00
N ASN A 15 9.91 -4.80 7.15
CA ASN A 15 8.82 -4.44 8.08
C ASN A 15 7.41 -4.48 7.45
N ALA A 16 7.20 -5.30 6.43
CA ALA A 16 5.91 -5.44 5.76
C ALA A 16 4.93 -6.29 6.58
N VAL A 17 3.65 -5.91 6.56
CA VAL A 17 2.54 -6.72 7.06
C VAL A 17 1.59 -7.01 5.90
N MET A 18 1.33 -8.29 5.65
CA MET A 18 0.42 -8.76 4.60
C MET A 18 -0.61 -9.70 5.23
N LEU A 19 -1.89 -9.31 5.15
CA LEU A 19 -3.00 -10.10 5.68
C LEU A 19 -4.14 -10.18 4.66
N GLY A 20 -4.12 -11.24 3.85
CA GLY A 20 -5.14 -11.52 2.83
C GLY A 20 -4.59 -12.36 1.68
N TYR A 21 -5.49 -13.05 0.97
CA TYR A 21 -5.13 -13.81 -0.23
C TYR A 21 -4.64 -12.85 -1.34
N ASN A 22 -3.54 -13.20 -2.02
CA ASN A 22 -2.93 -12.38 -3.07
C ASN A 22 -2.60 -10.93 -2.69
N THR A 23 -2.43 -10.63 -1.40
CA THR A 23 -1.93 -9.33 -0.94
C THR A 23 -0.49 -9.10 -1.35
N ASP A 24 -0.11 -7.82 -1.44
CA ASP A 24 1.27 -7.44 -1.73
C ASP A 24 1.65 -6.13 -1.01
N VAL A 25 2.92 -5.97 -0.72
CA VAL A 25 3.49 -4.73 -0.17
C VAL A 25 4.69 -4.38 -1.03
N GLU A 26 4.77 -3.14 -1.48
CA GLU A 26 5.82 -2.66 -2.40
C GLU A 26 6.76 -1.63 -1.74
N LYS A 27 6.45 -1.21 -0.51
CA LYS A 27 7.18 -0.16 0.23
C LYS A 27 7.45 -0.59 1.67
N ASP A 28 8.64 -0.26 2.17
CA ASP A 28 9.07 -0.61 3.53
C ASP A 28 8.09 -0.08 4.59
N GLY A 29 7.77 -0.94 5.56
CA GLY A 29 6.80 -0.62 6.61
C GLY A 29 5.34 -0.59 6.14
N GLY A 30 5.05 -1.06 4.92
CA GLY A 30 3.69 -1.08 4.37
C GLY A 30 2.81 -2.18 4.96
N VAL A 31 1.50 -1.89 5.01
CA VAL A 31 0.48 -2.81 5.53
C VAL A 31 -0.62 -3.03 4.48
N ALA A 32 -0.65 -4.22 3.87
CA ALA A 32 -1.71 -4.63 2.95
C ALA A 32 -2.72 -5.53 3.67
N LEU A 33 -3.98 -5.10 3.74
CA LEU A 33 -5.05 -5.78 4.46
C LEU A 33 -6.25 -6.05 3.55
N GLY A 34 -6.69 -7.31 3.47
CA GLY A 34 -7.79 -7.77 2.62
C GLY A 34 -7.30 -8.46 1.33
N ALA A 35 -8.16 -9.27 0.69
CA ALA A 35 -7.75 -9.98 -0.54
C ALA A 35 -7.41 -8.99 -1.67
N ASP A 36 -6.35 -9.30 -2.41
CA ASP A 36 -5.83 -8.51 -3.55
C ASP A 36 -5.37 -7.07 -3.23
N SER A 37 -5.34 -6.68 -1.95
CA SER A 37 -4.82 -5.37 -1.52
C SER A 37 -3.33 -5.22 -1.79
N VAL A 38 -2.91 -4.02 -2.22
CA VAL A 38 -1.51 -3.68 -2.49
C VAL A 38 -1.13 -2.39 -1.79
N ALA A 39 -0.19 -2.46 -0.85
CA ALA A 39 0.39 -1.27 -0.23
C ALA A 39 1.56 -0.76 -1.07
N SER A 40 1.32 0.31 -1.83
CA SER A 40 2.23 0.82 -2.88
C SER A 40 2.68 2.27 -2.66
N ILE A 41 2.06 2.98 -1.72
CA ILE A 41 2.32 4.39 -1.44
C ILE A 41 3.30 4.49 -0.28
N ASP A 42 4.41 5.18 -0.49
CA ASP A 42 5.44 5.32 0.53
C ASP A 42 4.99 6.26 1.68
N LYS A 43 5.64 6.14 2.83
CA LYS A 43 5.42 7.04 3.96
C LYS A 43 5.77 8.48 3.60
N GLY A 44 5.09 9.43 4.24
CA GLY A 44 5.36 10.85 4.08
C GLY A 44 4.83 11.46 2.78
N ILE A 45 4.16 10.68 1.93
CA ILE A 45 3.36 11.22 0.84
C ILE A 45 2.10 11.88 1.43
N ALA A 46 1.72 13.02 0.85
CA ALA A 46 0.50 13.71 1.23
C ALA A 46 -0.74 12.86 0.91
N GLY A 47 -1.81 13.04 1.68
CA GLY A 47 -3.07 12.34 1.43
C GLY A 47 -3.64 12.59 0.02
N PHE A 48 -4.57 11.74 -0.39
CA PHE A 48 -5.26 11.85 -1.67
C PHE A 48 -6.17 13.08 -1.74
N ASP A 49 -6.13 13.79 -2.86
CA ASP A 49 -7.00 14.92 -3.18
C ASP A 49 -8.04 14.49 -4.25
N PRO A 50 -9.33 14.37 -3.88
CA PRO A 50 -10.37 13.93 -4.81
C PRO A 50 -10.73 14.96 -5.89
N SER A 51 -10.29 16.23 -5.76
CA SER A 51 -10.55 17.25 -6.78
C SER A 51 -9.60 17.14 -7.98
N THR A 52 -8.40 16.61 -7.73
CA THR A 52 -7.34 16.44 -8.74
C THR A 52 -7.07 14.98 -9.09
N ASP A 53 -7.66 14.03 -8.34
CA ASP A 53 -7.46 12.58 -8.50
C ASP A 53 -5.98 12.16 -8.32
N THR A 54 -5.25 12.92 -7.50
CA THR A 54 -3.81 12.72 -7.25
C THR A 54 -3.45 12.96 -5.78
N ALA A 55 -2.18 12.79 -5.43
CA ALA A 55 -1.70 13.19 -4.11
C ALA A 55 -1.82 14.72 -3.95
N SER A 56 -2.29 15.17 -2.78
CA SER A 56 -2.45 16.59 -2.48
C SER A 56 -1.12 17.33 -2.59
N ALA A 57 -1.13 18.47 -3.29
CA ALA A 57 -0.03 19.43 -3.25
C ALA A 57 -0.02 20.26 -1.95
N ASP A 58 -1.15 20.30 -1.25
CA ASP A 58 -1.26 20.92 0.07
C ASP A 58 -0.67 19.98 1.13
N THR A 59 0.58 20.24 1.51
CA THR A 59 1.29 19.50 2.54
C THR A 59 0.94 19.96 3.97
N SER A 60 0.04 20.95 4.13
CA SER A 60 -0.54 21.31 5.43
C SER A 60 -1.68 20.38 5.85
N ALA A 61 -2.11 19.49 4.94
CA ALA A 61 -3.13 18.49 5.19
C ALA A 61 -2.85 17.71 6.48
N THR A 62 -3.90 17.55 7.30
CA THR A 62 -3.82 16.93 8.64
C THR A 62 -3.34 15.47 8.59
N TRP A 63 -3.49 14.80 7.45
CA TRP A 63 -3.07 13.41 7.29
C TRP A 63 -1.83 13.26 6.40
N LYS A 64 -0.76 12.76 7.03
CA LYS A 64 0.49 12.35 6.40
C LYS A 64 0.86 10.98 6.96
N ALA A 65 0.87 9.96 6.12
CA ALA A 65 1.10 8.59 6.57
C ALA A 65 2.54 8.44 7.10
N THR A 66 2.70 7.84 8.28
CA THR A 66 4.02 7.53 8.87
C THR A 66 4.52 6.15 8.49
N ALA A 67 3.62 5.28 8.05
CA ALA A 67 3.86 3.99 7.43
C ALA A 67 3.40 4.03 5.96
N ALA A 68 3.89 3.10 5.15
CA ALA A 68 3.42 2.97 3.77
C ALA A 68 2.00 2.38 3.72
N ALA A 69 1.27 2.71 2.66
CA ALA A 69 -0.16 2.41 2.48
C ALA A 69 -0.45 1.73 1.15
#